data_AF-A0A0N1LLU4-F1
#
_entry.id   AF-A0A0N1LLU4-F1
#
_cell.length_a   1.000
_cell.length_b   1.000
_cell.length_c   1.000
_cell.angle_alpha   90.00
_cell.angle_beta   90.00
_cell.angle_gamma   90.00
#
_symmetry.space_group_name_H-M   'P 1'
#
loop_
_entity.id
_entity.type
_entity.pdbx_description
1 polymer ?
#
loop_
_entity_poly.entity_id
_entity_poly.type
_entity_poly.pdbx_seq_one_letter_code
_entity_poly.pdbx_strand_id
1 'polypeptide(L)'
;MSTLRTLCIVAVAVLGASGCALLPFGREYAVVRAMPGQLEPIHAAAITRDLAVFWVSSNGCTDKDDLTPVVERARDGSTITLRRIDEDTCDQPMAEGIEIIWSFEELGLAPGERVRVNNPYQLPPSI
;
A
#
# COMPACT_ATOMS: atom_id res chain seq x y z
N MET A 1 51.92 -45.32 48.21
CA MET A 1 52.94 -45.38 47.13
C MET A 1 52.20 -45.84 45.90
N SER A 2 52.04 -45.17 44.77
CA SER A 2 52.54 -43.98 44.06
C SER A 2 51.56 -43.87 42.88
N THR A 3 51.20 -42.76 42.23
CA THR A 3 51.58 -41.35 42.23
C THR A 3 50.52 -40.65 41.39
N LEU A 4 50.11 -39.47 41.86
CA LEU A 4 49.79 -38.23 41.12
C LEU A 4 49.19 -38.28 39.70
N ARG A 5 48.06 -37.57 39.60
CA ARG A 5 47.75 -36.47 38.65
C ARG A 5 47.82 -36.80 37.15
N THR A 6 46.73 -36.54 36.43
CA THR A 6 46.66 -35.40 35.48
C THR A 6 45.35 -35.36 34.68
N LEU A 7 44.71 -34.20 34.81
CA LEU A 7 43.79 -33.45 33.93
C LEU A 7 42.40 -33.97 33.53
N CYS A 8 41.44 -33.18 34.02
CA CYS A 8 40.12 -32.88 33.51
C CYS A 8 40.05 -32.70 31.99
N ILE A 9 39.12 -33.41 31.35
CA ILE A 9 38.42 -32.90 30.17
C ILE A 9 36.93 -33.06 30.45
N VAL A 10 36.31 -31.95 30.87
CA VAL A 10 34.87 -31.81 31.03
C VAL A 10 34.27 -31.74 29.63
N ALA A 11 33.83 -32.87 29.10
CA ALA A 11 33.04 -32.91 27.87
C ALA A 11 31.58 -32.54 28.20
N VAL A 12 31.34 -31.24 28.39
CA VAL A 12 29.99 -30.66 28.41
C VAL A 12 29.52 -30.59 26.96
N ALA A 13 28.96 -31.70 26.47
CA ALA A 13 28.18 -31.71 25.25
C ALA A 13 26.73 -31.30 25.62
N VAL A 14 26.50 -30.00 25.74
CA VAL A 14 25.15 -29.43 25.75
C VAL A 14 24.52 -29.76 24.41
N LEU A 15 23.63 -30.75 24.40
CA LEU A 15 22.70 -31.02 23.32
C LEU A 15 21.74 -29.82 23.24
N GLY A 16 22.13 -28.83 22.42
CA GLY A 16 21.28 -27.72 22.05
C GLY A 16 20.05 -28.23 21.29
N ALA A 17 18.88 -28.09 21.90
CA ALA A 17 17.60 -28.26 21.25
C ALA A 17 17.35 -27.10 20.28
N SER A 18 17.99 -27.12 19.11
CA SER A 18 17.68 -26.23 17.98
C SER A 18 16.59 -26.85 17.10
N GLY A 19 15.42 -27.07 17.69
CA GLY A 19 14.19 -27.33 16.95
C GLY A 19 13.48 -26.01 16.63
N CYS A 20 14.04 -25.20 15.73
CA CYS A 20 13.27 -24.10 15.15
C CYS A 20 12.15 -24.73 14.30
N ALA A 21 10.95 -24.79 14.85
CA ALA A 21 9.74 -25.05 14.09
C ALA A 21 9.65 -23.98 12.99
N LEU A 22 10.04 -24.36 11.77
CA LEU A 22 9.66 -23.65 10.56
C LEU A 22 8.16 -23.89 10.37
N LEU A 23 7.34 -23.18 11.15
CA LEU A 23 5.96 -22.97 10.75
C LEU A 23 6.04 -22.19 9.44
N PRO A 24 5.47 -22.69 8.32
CA PRO A 24 5.19 -21.82 7.21
C PRO A 24 4.13 -20.86 7.73
N PHE A 25 4.57 -19.72 8.28
CA PHE A 25 3.71 -18.54 8.34
C PHE A 25 3.27 -18.35 6.92
N GLY A 26 2.02 -18.72 6.65
CA GLY A 26 1.39 -18.62 5.35
C GLY A 26 1.46 -17.19 4.91
N ARG A 27 2.53 -16.86 4.17
CA ARG A 27 2.60 -15.65 3.40
C ARG A 27 1.60 -15.88 2.29
N GLU A 28 0.36 -15.47 2.56
CA GLU A 28 -0.62 -15.20 1.52
C GLU A 28 0.04 -14.15 0.63
N TYR A 29 0.79 -14.64 -0.36
CA TYR A 29 1.13 -13.92 -1.56
C TYR A 29 -0.18 -13.45 -2.19
N ALA A 30 -0.63 -12.25 -1.83
CA ALA A 30 -1.71 -11.59 -2.54
C ALA A 30 -1.35 -11.67 -4.03
N VAL A 31 -2.16 -12.39 -4.80
CA VAL A 31 -1.97 -12.48 -6.24
C VAL A 31 -2.22 -11.09 -6.77
N VAL A 32 -1.14 -10.35 -7.01
CA VAL A 32 -1.21 -9.01 -7.62
C VAL A 32 -1.67 -9.23 -9.04
N ARG A 33 -2.97 -9.12 -9.28
CA ARG A 33 -3.50 -9.07 -10.63
C ARG A 33 -2.89 -7.83 -11.29
N ALA A 34 -2.34 -7.98 -12.49
CA ALA A 34 -1.93 -6.83 -13.27
C ALA A 34 -3.17 -5.97 -13.51
N MET A 35 -3.18 -4.79 -12.91
CA MET A 35 -4.21 -3.77 -13.10
C MET A 35 -3.69 -2.75 -14.13
N PRO A 36 -4.56 -2.04 -14.87
CA PRO A 36 -4.15 -1.03 -15.85
C PRO A 36 -3.65 0.26 -15.20
N GLY A 37 -2.66 0.90 -15.81
CA GLY A 37 -2.05 2.15 -15.34
C GLY A 37 -0.99 1.98 -14.25
N GLN A 38 -0.49 3.11 -13.77
CA GLN A 38 0.48 3.24 -12.68
C GLN A 38 -0.22 3.66 -11.38
N LEU A 39 0.28 3.23 -10.22
CA LEU A 39 -0.26 3.66 -8.93
C LEU A 39 -0.05 5.18 -8.76
N GLU A 40 -1.13 5.93 -8.53
CA GLU A 40 -1.09 7.40 -8.46
C GLU A 40 -0.69 7.87 -7.05
N PRO A 41 0.41 8.63 -6.91
CA PRO A 41 0.69 9.38 -5.69
C PRO A 41 -0.33 10.51 -5.52
N ILE A 42 -0.92 10.62 -4.33
CA ILE A 42 -1.93 11.63 -4.04
C ILE A 42 -1.40 12.64 -3.01
N HIS A 43 -1.80 13.90 -3.13
CA HIS A 43 -1.56 14.91 -2.11
C HIS A 43 -2.49 14.71 -0.92
N ALA A 44 -3.75 14.40 -1.21
CA ALA A 44 -4.78 14.17 -0.21
C ALA A 44 -5.91 13.33 -0.77
N ALA A 45 -6.71 12.75 0.13
CA ALA A 45 -8.01 12.21 -0.19
C ALA A 45 -9.01 12.57 0.91
N ALA A 46 -10.25 12.83 0.52
CA ALA A 46 -11.37 13.03 1.43
C ALA A 46 -12.52 12.10 1.03
N ILE A 47 -13.09 11.42 2.02
CA ILE A 47 -14.24 10.54 1.83
C ILE A 47 -15.42 11.15 2.58
N THR A 48 -16.50 11.43 1.86
CA THR A 48 -17.77 11.87 2.45
C THR A 48 -18.73 10.69 2.57
N ARG A 49 -20.03 10.96 2.77
CA ARG A 49 -21.06 9.91 2.74
C ARG A 49 -21.20 9.27 1.35
N ASP A 50 -20.92 10.02 0.30
CA ASP A 50 -21.32 9.71 -1.07
C ASP A 50 -20.28 10.10 -2.13
N LEU A 51 -19.17 10.72 -1.74
CA LEU A 51 -18.10 11.17 -2.63
C LEU A 51 -16.73 10.68 -2.15
N ALA A 52 -15.87 10.36 -3.12
CA ALA A 52 -14.45 10.21 -2.95
C ALA A 52 -13.74 11.33 -3.72
N VAL A 53 -13.03 12.18 -2.99
CA VAL A 53 -12.29 13.32 -3.53
C VAL A 53 -10.80 13.04 -3.41
N PHE A 54 -10.05 13.28 -4.48
CA PHE A 54 -8.60 13.11 -4.53
C PHE A 54 -7.94 14.39 -5.03
N TRP A 55 -6.81 14.73 -4.43
CA TRP A 55 -5.92 15.77 -4.93
C TRP A 55 -4.66 15.12 -5.49
N VAL A 56 -4.36 15.38 -6.76
CA VAL A 56 -3.29 14.73 -7.53
C VAL A 56 -2.40 15.75 -8.21
N SER A 57 -1.15 15.39 -8.48
CA SER A 57 -0.25 16.25 -9.26
C SER A 57 -0.75 16.40 -10.70
N SER A 58 -0.52 17.57 -11.28
CA SER A 58 -0.86 17.89 -12.67
C SER A 58 0.19 18.86 -13.23
N ASN A 59 0.57 18.63 -14.48
CA ASN A 59 1.34 19.56 -15.30
C ASN A 59 0.43 20.35 -16.27
N GLY A 60 -0.88 20.41 -15.98
CA GLY A 60 -1.81 21.35 -16.60
C GLY A 60 -2.81 20.71 -17.56
N CYS A 61 -2.71 19.41 -17.85
CA CYS A 61 -3.71 18.71 -18.65
C CYS A 61 -4.27 17.43 -18.04
N THR A 62 -3.87 17.04 -16.81
CA THR A 62 -4.56 15.93 -16.12
C THR A 62 -6.07 16.19 -16.07
N ASP A 63 -6.85 15.22 -16.53
CA ASP A 63 -8.29 15.17 -16.38
C ASP A 63 -8.74 13.91 -15.62
N LYS A 64 -10.07 13.73 -15.50
CA LYS A 64 -10.65 12.59 -14.78
C LYS A 64 -10.49 11.28 -15.53
N ASP A 65 -10.44 11.31 -16.87
CA ASP A 65 -10.34 10.11 -17.71
C ASP A 65 -8.90 9.57 -17.75
N ASP A 66 -7.90 10.41 -17.47
CA ASP A 66 -6.51 9.99 -17.23
C ASP A 66 -6.33 9.10 -15.99
N LEU A 67 -7.35 9.06 -15.12
CA LEU A 67 -7.31 8.41 -13.82
C LEU A 67 -8.41 7.35 -13.68
N THR A 68 -8.04 6.17 -13.19
CA THR A 68 -8.95 5.06 -12.92
C THR A 68 -8.92 4.69 -11.43
N PRO A 69 -10.05 4.82 -10.72
CA PRO A 69 -10.19 4.24 -9.39
C PRO A 69 -10.45 2.74 -9.48
N VAL A 70 -9.62 1.95 -8.79
CA VAL A 70 -9.83 0.51 -8.59
C VAL A 70 -10.45 0.29 -7.22
N VAL A 71 -11.62 -0.36 -7.20
CA VAL A 71 -12.38 -0.64 -5.96
C VAL A 71 -12.28 -2.11 -5.62
N GLU A 72 -11.60 -2.41 -4.51
CA GLU A 72 -11.51 -3.75 -3.92
C GLU A 72 -12.49 -3.87 -2.75
N ARG A 73 -13.39 -4.84 -2.81
CA ARG A 73 -14.41 -5.07 -1.77
C ARG A 73 -13.95 -6.16 -0.81
N ALA A 74 -14.03 -5.87 0.49
CA ALA A 74 -13.75 -6.80 1.59
C ALA A 74 -14.95 -6.89 2.54
N ARG A 75 -14.89 -7.78 3.54
CA ARG A 75 -16.00 -7.96 4.50
C ARG A 75 -16.24 -6.74 5.38
N ASP A 76 -15.20 -5.95 5.63
CA ASP A 76 -15.18 -4.82 6.57
C ASP A 76 -15.24 -3.45 5.88
N GLY A 77 -15.35 -3.42 4.55
CA GLY A 77 -15.47 -2.20 3.75
C GLY A 77 -14.84 -2.34 2.37
N SER A 78 -14.75 -1.23 1.66
CA SER A 78 -14.09 -1.15 0.36
C SER A 78 -12.78 -0.37 0.45
N THR A 79 -11.82 -0.73 -0.40
CA THR A 79 -10.57 0.00 -0.57
C THR A 79 -10.51 0.58 -1.98
N ILE A 80 -10.31 1.89 -2.08
CA ILE A 80 -10.08 2.58 -3.35
C ILE A 80 -8.58 2.76 -3.54
N THR A 81 -8.11 2.41 -4.73
CA THR A 81 -6.75 2.69 -5.20
C THR A 81 -6.84 3.45 -6.51
N LEU A 82 -6.43 4.71 -6.51
CA LEU A 82 -6.39 5.55 -7.72
C LEU A 82 -5.16 5.21 -8.57
N ARG A 83 -5.34 5.11 -9.88
CA ARG A 83 -4.27 4.78 -10.82
C ARG A 83 -4.32 5.71 -12.02
N ARG A 84 -3.17 6.10 -12.53
CA ARG A 84 -3.05 6.90 -13.74
C ARG A 84 -2.87 6.00 -14.95
N ILE A 85 -3.78 6.12 -15.91
CA ILE A 85 -3.77 5.35 -17.15
C ILE A 85 -3.19 6.13 -18.32
N ASP A 86 -3.25 7.46 -18.28
CA ASP A 86 -2.60 8.34 -19.26
C ASP A 86 -1.73 9.39 -18.54
N GLU A 87 -0.55 9.64 -19.10
CA GLU A 87 0.45 10.51 -18.47
C GLU A 87 0.18 11.99 -18.75
N ASP A 88 0.35 12.84 -17.75
CA ASP A 88 0.25 14.29 -17.93
C ASP A 88 1.54 14.83 -18.57
N THR A 89 1.55 14.88 -19.90
CA THR A 89 2.69 15.32 -20.71
C THR A 89 2.77 16.83 -20.90
N CYS A 90 1.96 17.62 -20.19
CA CYS A 90 2.00 19.07 -20.29
C CYS A 90 3.17 19.67 -19.46
N ASP A 91 3.43 20.97 -19.64
CA ASP A 91 4.58 21.68 -19.04
C ASP A 91 4.15 22.87 -18.15
N GLN A 92 2.96 22.81 -17.56
CA GLN A 92 2.38 23.84 -16.70
C GLN A 92 2.11 23.29 -15.30
N PRO A 93 3.15 23.13 -14.46
CA PRO A 93 3.02 22.50 -13.16
C PRO A 93 2.03 23.26 -12.27
N MET A 94 1.06 22.51 -11.71
CA MET A 94 0.09 23.02 -10.76
C MET A 94 0.57 22.71 -9.34
N ALA A 95 1.04 23.72 -8.61
CA ALA A 95 1.72 23.56 -7.32
C ALA A 95 0.90 22.78 -6.27
N GLU A 96 -0.41 23.01 -6.23
CA GLU A 96 -1.34 22.34 -5.32
C GLU A 96 -1.99 21.09 -5.94
N GLY A 97 -1.63 20.76 -7.19
CA GLY A 97 -2.30 19.76 -7.98
C GLY A 97 -3.71 20.18 -8.42
N ILE A 98 -4.55 19.19 -8.72
CA ILE A 98 -5.96 19.36 -9.05
C ILE A 98 -6.85 18.44 -8.22
N GLU A 99 -8.10 18.85 -8.04
CA GLU A 99 -9.14 18.07 -7.38
C GLU A 99 -9.90 17.23 -8.42
N ILE A 100 -10.04 15.92 -8.15
CA ILE A 100 -10.87 15.01 -8.93
C ILE A 100 -11.86 14.31 -7.99
N ILE A 101 -13.13 14.26 -8.42
CA ILE A 101 -14.23 13.75 -7.61
C ILE A 101 -14.90 12.57 -8.33
N TRP A 102 -15.14 11.49 -7.58
CA TRP A 102 -16.07 10.43 -7.94
C TRP A 102 -17.19 10.33 -6.92
N SER A 103 -18.41 10.15 -7.40
CA SER A 103 -19.50 9.68 -6.56
C SER A 103 -19.35 8.20 -6.24
N PHE A 104 -19.91 7.78 -5.12
CA PHE A 104 -19.97 6.37 -4.75
C PHE A 104 -20.77 5.57 -5.77
N GLU A 105 -21.81 6.14 -6.37
CA GLU A 105 -22.57 5.49 -7.44
C GLU A 105 -21.69 5.15 -8.65
N GLU A 106 -20.86 6.09 -9.12
CA GLU A 106 -19.88 5.86 -10.20
C GLU A 106 -18.89 4.74 -9.85
N LEU A 107 -18.54 4.60 -8.57
CA LEU A 107 -17.64 3.57 -8.05
C LEU A 107 -18.34 2.23 -7.75
N GLY A 108 -19.67 2.18 -7.91
CA GLY A 108 -20.52 1.05 -7.53
C GLY A 108 -20.56 0.80 -6.02
N LEU A 109 -20.30 1.81 -5.20
CA LEU A 109 -20.32 1.78 -3.73
C LEU A 109 -21.69 2.22 -3.21
N ALA A 110 -22.10 1.68 -2.06
CA ALA A 110 -23.34 2.11 -1.41
C ALA A 110 -23.13 3.42 -0.63
N PRO A 111 -24.11 4.33 -0.57
CA PRO A 111 -24.00 5.53 0.28
C PRO A 111 -23.71 5.17 1.74
N GLY A 112 -22.70 5.82 2.32
CA GLY A 112 -22.25 5.59 3.70
C GLY A 112 -21.40 4.34 3.90
N GLU A 113 -21.04 3.63 2.83
CA GLU A 113 -20.12 2.50 2.90
C GLU A 113 -18.77 2.90 3.49
N ARG A 114 -18.19 2.04 4.33
CA ARG A 114 -16.86 2.28 4.88
C ARG A 114 -15.82 2.12 3.79
N VAL A 115 -15.07 3.18 3.53
CA VAL A 115 -14.06 3.22 2.49
C VAL A 115 -12.69 3.56 3.08
N ARG A 116 -11.65 2.91 2.55
CA ARG A 116 -10.24 3.22 2.79
C ARG A 116 -9.57 3.61 1.48
N VAL A 117 -8.53 4.43 1.54
CA VAL A 117 -7.68 4.78 0.40
C VAL A 117 -6.32 4.13 0.58
N ASN A 118 -5.77 3.55 -0.49
CA ASN A 118 -4.50 2.82 -0.47
C ASN A 118 -3.44 3.43 -1.41
N ASN A 119 -3.58 4.72 -1.72
CA ASN A 119 -2.60 5.47 -2.51
C ASN A 119 -1.44 5.96 -1.62
N PRO A 120 -0.21 6.01 -2.15
CA PRO A 120 0.89 6.65 -1.46
C PRO A 120 0.66 8.15 -1.41
N TYR A 121 1.07 8.77 -0.29
CA TYR A 121 0.98 10.23 -0.14
C TYR A 121 2.26 10.90 -0.64
N GLN A 122 2.08 11.97 -1.42
CA GLN A 122 3.15 12.87 -1.84
C GLN A 122 2.89 14.24 -1.23
N LEU A 123 3.84 14.71 -0.43
CA LEU A 123 3.79 16.07 0.09
C LEU A 123 3.92 17.08 -1.06
N PRO A 124 3.20 18.22 -0.99
CA PRO A 124 3.46 19.32 -1.90
C PRO A 124 4.95 19.73 -1.83
N PRO A 125 5.55 20.19 -2.93
CA PRO A 125 6.91 20.68 -2.92
C PRO A 125 7.08 21.77 -1.86
N SER A 126 8.16 21.69 -1.08
CA SER A 126 8.52 22.74 -0.12
C SER A 126 8.95 23.98 -0.89
N ILE A 127 8.21 25.07 -0.70
CA ILE A 127 8.60 26.42 -1.16
C ILE A 127 9.69 27.00 -0.27
#